data_AF-Q39TN4-F1
#
_entry.id   AF-Q39TN4-F1
#
_cell.length_a   1.000
_cell.length_b   1.000
_cell.length_c   1.000
_cell.angle_alpha   90.00
_cell.angle_beta   90.00
_cell.angle_gamma   90.00
#
_symmetry.space_group_name_H-M   'P 1'
#
loop_
_entity.id
_entity.type
_entity.pdbx_description
1 polymer ?
#
loop_
_entity_poly.entity_id
_entity_poly.type
_entity_poly.pdbx_seq_one_letter_code
_entity_poly.pdbx_strand_id
1 'polypeptide(L)'
;MRLVIPCITSFLITAVLTPFVIRIATACRCVDVPGERRLHRRPTPRWGGAAFFAGVLPFLFVESHGGALASFIAASFILVGMGMVDDLSSLDWKMKFAVMAAAATIVIFGGNVTINHIGVFGSLGRLDLGMLSIPFTYIGIIGITNAINLLDGLDGLAGGVSLLGFLFMGIAALLTGNVPVAVICFAYVGALGAFLLFNFPNARIFMGDTGSLFLGFSLAFVAVLLTQGVQDSVDSMFPVLVLLIPIFDTLRVLLVRLLKKKNPFRADNLHLHYLMVRRNIPPAHVTLLFWGGTALFGSIALLLTNRPSVSYLSVVLYAASFLGLTAASLTPGVEAGREAKPVETSSYNTARQPYRPKEGTITVRLMFVLGVVFLATQVFAEEPAVLKTQRDKVNYAIGVNMVRNFTQQSVEIDLDMLMQGMRDARSGGKLLMTEEEIRRTTLAVQEEVRKRQKMAPIIAAKEGQAFLAENKTKEGVVTLPSGLQYKILKAGNGRTPTDVDHVLCDYRGTLLNGAEFDRSYPGRPVTFSVAEGGGIPGLSEALKMMPVNSKWQLFIPSQLAYGERGRTSLIGSPVGPNETIIVEVELLAIK
;
A
#
# COMPACT_ATOMS: atom_id res chain seq x y z
N MET A 1 -15.81 -5.26 -19.81
CA MET A 1 -17.29 -5.39 -19.77
C MET A 1 -17.84 -5.51 -18.34
N ARG A 2 -17.28 -6.36 -17.47
CA ARG A 2 -17.83 -6.64 -16.12
C ARG A 2 -18.08 -5.43 -15.20
N LEU A 3 -17.43 -4.29 -15.38
CA LEU A 3 -17.61 -3.07 -14.55
C LEU A 3 -18.39 -1.96 -15.24
N VAL A 4 -18.24 -1.88 -16.57
CA VAL A 4 -18.92 -0.90 -17.42
C VAL A 4 -20.43 -1.17 -17.38
N ILE A 5 -20.83 -2.44 -17.39
CA ILE A 5 -22.24 -2.84 -17.30
C ILE A 5 -22.87 -2.37 -15.98
N PRO A 6 -22.31 -2.65 -14.78
CA PRO A 6 -22.80 -2.10 -13.53
C PRO A 6 -22.93 -0.58 -13.51
N CYS A 7 -21.91 0.13 -13.98
CA CYS A 7 -21.91 1.59 -13.99
C CYS A 7 -23.00 2.16 -14.91
N ILE A 8 -23.05 1.72 -16.17
CA ILE A 8 -24.03 2.24 -17.13
C ILE A 8 -25.46 1.85 -16.73
N THR A 9 -25.67 0.60 -16.30
CA THR A 9 -27.02 0.12 -15.97
C THR A 9 -27.59 0.82 -14.75
N SER A 10 -26.80 0.96 -13.67
CA SER A 10 -27.21 1.69 -12.48
C SER A 10 -27.46 3.17 -12.78
N PHE A 11 -26.62 3.79 -13.61
CA PHE A 11 -26.84 5.15 -14.12
C PHE A 11 -28.18 5.28 -14.84
N LEU A 12 -28.48 4.37 -15.78
CA LEU A 12 -29.72 4.40 -16.55
C LEU A 12 -30.95 4.18 -15.66
N ILE A 13 -30.91 3.19 -14.75
CA ILE A 13 -32.01 2.93 -13.82
C ILE A 13 -32.27 4.18 -12.97
N THR A 14 -31.22 4.76 -12.36
CA THR A 14 -31.38 5.95 -11.51
C THR A 14 -31.83 7.17 -12.32
N ALA A 15 -31.29 7.39 -13.52
CA ALA A 15 -31.69 8.51 -14.38
C ALA A 15 -33.16 8.42 -14.79
N VAL A 16 -33.66 7.21 -15.08
CA VAL A 16 -35.05 6.96 -15.42
C VAL A 16 -35.95 7.12 -14.19
N LEU A 17 -35.57 6.58 -13.02
CA LEU A 17 -36.39 6.61 -11.81
C LEU A 17 -36.47 7.99 -11.16
N THR A 18 -35.41 8.81 -11.26
CA THR A 18 -35.32 10.10 -10.56
C THR A 18 -36.50 11.04 -10.88
N PRO A 19 -36.91 11.26 -12.15
CA PRO A 19 -38.12 12.04 -12.47
C PRO A 19 -39.41 11.50 -11.84
N PHE A 20 -39.57 10.18 -11.72
CA PHE A 20 -40.75 9.59 -11.07
C PHE A 20 -40.71 9.85 -9.56
N VAL A 21 -39.54 9.69 -8.94
CA VAL A 21 -39.35 9.99 -7.51
C VAL A 21 -39.63 11.46 -7.22
N ILE A 22 -39.20 12.39 -8.06
CA ILE A 22 -39.54 13.83 -7.95
C ILE A 22 -41.07 14.02 -7.90
N ARG A 23 -41.81 13.38 -8.81
CA ARG A 23 -43.28 13.48 -8.86
C ARG A 23 -43.93 12.90 -7.60
N ILE A 24 -43.49 11.72 -7.17
CA ILE A 24 -44.02 11.04 -5.98
C ILE A 24 -43.73 11.85 -4.71
N ALA A 25 -42.49 12.28 -4.51
CA ALA A 25 -42.10 13.09 -3.36
C ALA A 25 -42.90 14.41 -3.29
N THR A 26 -43.12 15.05 -4.44
CA THR A 26 -43.97 16.25 -4.52
C THR A 26 -45.43 15.95 -4.16
N ALA A 27 -46.00 14.85 -4.66
CA ALA A 27 -47.36 14.43 -4.34
C ALA A 27 -47.53 14.11 -2.85
N CYS A 28 -46.52 13.51 -2.22
CA CYS A 28 -46.46 13.21 -0.79
C CYS A 28 -46.12 14.44 0.08
N ARG A 29 -45.94 15.63 -0.51
CA ARG A 29 -45.48 16.86 0.17
C ARG A 29 -44.13 16.71 0.88
N CYS A 30 -43.30 15.76 0.45
CA CYS A 30 -41.94 15.56 0.92
C CYS A 30 -41.01 16.57 0.23
N VAL A 31 -41.18 17.85 0.56
CA VAL A 31 -40.49 18.98 -0.08
C VAL A 31 -39.78 19.81 0.96
N ASP A 32 -38.50 20.08 0.70
CA ASP A 32 -37.71 21.00 1.49
C ASP A 32 -37.97 22.45 1.05
N VAL A 33 -38.58 23.25 1.93
CA VAL A 33 -38.89 24.67 1.68
C VAL A 33 -37.74 25.56 2.20
N PRO A 34 -37.31 26.60 1.45
CA PRO A 34 -36.27 27.53 1.89
C PRO A 34 -36.61 28.20 3.24
N GLY A 35 -35.60 28.42 4.09
CA GLY A 35 -35.76 29.07 5.40
C GLY A 35 -34.43 29.57 5.95
N GLU A 36 -34.43 30.20 7.14
CA GLU A 36 -33.26 30.93 7.70
C GLU A 36 -31.97 30.08 7.83
N ARG A 37 -32.10 28.76 7.95
CA ARG A 37 -30.96 27.82 8.07
C ARG A 37 -30.62 27.08 6.78
N ARG A 38 -31.44 27.20 5.72
CA ARG A 38 -31.30 26.40 4.49
C ARG A 38 -30.80 27.29 3.35
N LEU A 39 -29.74 26.86 2.68
CA LEU A 39 -28.98 27.66 1.71
C LEU A 39 -29.56 27.64 0.28
N HIS A 40 -30.60 26.85 0.04
CA HIS A 40 -31.23 26.69 -1.28
C HIS A 40 -32.32 27.75 -1.54
N ARG A 41 -32.62 27.99 -2.82
CA ARG A 41 -33.48 29.09 -3.26
C ARG A 41 -34.89 28.67 -3.68
N ARG A 42 -35.17 27.37 -3.81
CA ARG A 42 -36.42 26.84 -4.37
C ARG A 42 -36.92 25.67 -3.54
N PRO A 43 -38.24 25.51 -3.35
CA PRO A 43 -38.80 24.28 -2.80
C PRO A 43 -38.33 23.07 -3.60
N THR A 44 -37.63 22.15 -2.94
CA THR A 44 -36.95 21.03 -3.63
C THR A 44 -37.37 19.70 -2.99
N PRO A 45 -37.93 18.75 -3.76
CA PRO A 45 -38.31 17.44 -3.26
C PRO A 45 -37.16 16.65 -2.64
N ARG A 46 -37.46 15.79 -1.66
CA ARG A 46 -36.50 14.85 -1.04
C ARG A 46 -36.68 13.44 -1.63
N TRP A 47 -36.01 12.44 -1.06
CA TRP A 47 -36.00 11.03 -1.48
C TRP A 47 -35.16 10.68 -2.72
N GLY A 48 -34.22 11.53 -3.13
CA GLY A 48 -33.25 11.15 -4.16
C GLY A 48 -32.49 9.86 -3.81
N GLY A 49 -32.33 9.58 -2.50
CA GLY A 49 -31.84 8.31 -1.97
C GLY A 49 -32.51 7.05 -2.50
N ALA A 50 -33.84 7.07 -2.60
CA ALA A 50 -34.60 5.92 -3.08
C ALA A 50 -34.28 5.61 -4.56
N ALA A 51 -34.05 6.63 -5.38
CA ALA A 51 -33.76 6.47 -6.80
C ALA A 51 -32.39 5.80 -7.04
N PHE A 52 -31.35 6.23 -6.32
CA PHE A 52 -30.03 5.61 -6.47
C PHE A 52 -29.90 4.29 -5.71
N PHE A 53 -30.62 4.09 -4.60
CA PHE A 53 -30.74 2.79 -3.95
C PHE A 53 -31.32 1.74 -4.92
N ALA A 54 -32.42 2.06 -5.59
CA ALA A 54 -33.01 1.19 -6.61
C ALA A 54 -32.05 0.92 -7.79
N GLY A 55 -31.22 1.89 -8.16
CA GLY A 55 -30.23 1.74 -9.23
C GLY A 55 -29.08 0.78 -8.91
N VAL A 56 -28.64 0.73 -7.65
CA VAL A 56 -27.54 -0.16 -7.21
C VAL A 56 -28.03 -1.56 -6.82
N LEU A 57 -29.30 -1.69 -6.42
CA LEU A 57 -29.88 -2.90 -5.85
C LEU A 57 -29.66 -4.17 -6.69
N PRO A 58 -29.82 -4.18 -8.04
CA PRO A 58 -29.58 -5.37 -8.84
C PRO A 58 -28.16 -5.91 -8.68
N PHE A 59 -27.16 -5.04 -8.59
CA PHE A 59 -25.75 -5.44 -8.46
C PHE A 59 -25.42 -5.94 -7.06
N LEU A 60 -26.09 -5.41 -6.03
CA LEU A 60 -25.99 -5.97 -4.68
C LEU A 60 -26.51 -7.41 -4.63
N PHE A 61 -27.63 -7.71 -5.31
CA PHE A 61 -28.16 -9.08 -5.39
C PHE A 61 -27.31 -10.01 -6.23
N VAL A 62 -26.82 -9.56 -7.39
CA VAL A 62 -25.98 -10.38 -8.28
C VAL A 62 -24.70 -10.83 -7.58
N GLU A 63 -24.05 -9.93 -6.84
CA GLU A 63 -22.80 -10.25 -6.13
C GLU A 63 -23.04 -10.92 -4.76
N SER A 64 -24.30 -11.08 -4.34
CA SER A 64 -24.67 -11.65 -3.03
C SER A 64 -24.48 -13.17 -3.00
N HIS A 65 -23.23 -13.61 -2.90
CA HIS A 65 -22.84 -15.02 -2.79
C HIS A 65 -22.52 -15.44 -1.34
N GLY A 66 -22.70 -14.56 -0.34
CA GLY A 66 -22.41 -14.83 1.06
C GLY A 66 -23.19 -13.95 2.05
N GLY A 67 -23.03 -14.22 3.36
CA GLY A 67 -23.79 -13.56 4.43
C GLY A 67 -23.55 -12.05 4.58
N ALA A 68 -22.36 -11.57 4.21
CA ALA A 68 -22.02 -10.15 4.31
C ALA A 68 -22.92 -9.26 3.45
N LEU A 69 -23.11 -9.59 2.17
CA LEU A 69 -23.95 -8.78 1.27
C LEU A 69 -25.44 -8.93 1.57
N ALA A 70 -25.89 -10.14 1.93
CA ALA A 70 -27.28 -10.36 2.32
C ALA A 70 -27.67 -9.53 3.56
N SER A 71 -26.82 -9.52 4.60
CA SER A 71 -27.04 -8.71 5.80
C SER A 71 -26.99 -7.21 5.50
N PHE A 72 -26.10 -6.77 4.60
CA PHE A 72 -26.03 -5.38 4.14
C PHE A 72 -27.28 -4.94 3.38
N ILE A 73 -27.81 -5.79 2.48
CA ILE A 73 -29.06 -5.50 1.76
C ILE A 73 -30.21 -5.34 2.75
N ALA A 74 -30.36 -6.28 3.70
CA ALA A 74 -31.39 -6.20 4.73
C ALA A 74 -31.28 -4.93 5.59
N ALA A 75 -30.07 -4.60 6.05
CA ALA A 75 -29.79 -3.37 6.79
C ALA A 75 -30.06 -2.10 5.97
N SER A 76 -29.76 -2.12 4.67
CA SER A 76 -29.98 -1.00 3.75
C SER A 76 -31.47 -0.71 3.56
N PHE A 77 -32.32 -1.74 3.44
CA PHE A 77 -33.79 -1.54 3.40
C PHE A 77 -34.31 -0.87 4.67
N ILE A 78 -33.81 -1.26 5.84
CA ILE A 78 -34.19 -0.65 7.12
C ILE A 78 -33.78 0.83 7.16
N LEU A 79 -32.55 1.16 6.75
CA LEU A 79 -32.05 2.53 6.74
C LEU A 79 -32.77 3.41 5.72
N VAL A 80 -32.98 2.91 4.50
CA VAL A 80 -33.74 3.63 3.46
C VAL A 80 -35.17 3.87 3.92
N GLY A 81 -35.84 2.87 4.49
CA GLY A 81 -37.19 3.01 5.03
C GLY A 81 -37.27 4.04 6.16
N MET A 82 -36.35 3.98 7.12
CA MET A 82 -36.27 4.96 8.21
C MET A 82 -35.99 6.37 7.69
N GLY A 83 -35.05 6.52 6.76
CA GLY A 83 -34.75 7.82 6.16
C GLY A 83 -35.91 8.40 5.37
N MET A 84 -36.71 7.57 4.70
CA MET A 84 -37.93 8.02 4.02
C MET A 84 -38.98 8.54 5.00
N VAL A 85 -39.15 7.85 6.13
CA VAL A 85 -40.04 8.29 7.22
C VAL A 85 -39.53 9.58 7.87
N ASP A 86 -38.22 9.69 8.05
CA ASP A 86 -37.58 10.88 8.59
C ASP A 86 -37.74 12.10 7.69
N ASP A 87 -37.56 11.92 6.39
CA ASP A 87 -37.75 12.99 5.41
C ASP A 87 -39.18 13.55 5.39
N LEU A 88 -40.18 12.77 5.87
CA LEU A 88 -41.57 13.20 6.04
C LEU A 88 -41.87 13.81 7.42
N SER A 89 -41.39 13.19 8.48
CA SER A 89 -41.86 13.46 9.86
C SER A 89 -40.80 14.00 10.82
N SER A 90 -39.53 14.08 10.41
CA SER A 90 -38.39 14.54 11.22
C SER A 90 -38.28 13.83 12.58
N LEU A 91 -37.72 12.63 12.56
CA LEU A 91 -37.48 11.78 13.73
C LEU A 91 -36.41 12.35 14.67
N ASP A 92 -36.52 12.01 15.95
CA ASP A 92 -35.51 12.37 16.95
C ASP A 92 -34.19 11.63 16.69
N TRP A 93 -33.07 12.29 17.01
CA TRP A 93 -31.72 11.77 16.78
C TRP A 93 -31.47 10.42 17.49
N LYS A 94 -32.16 10.17 18.61
CA LYS A 94 -32.10 8.90 19.34
C LYS A 94 -32.64 7.73 18.51
N MET A 95 -33.75 7.96 17.80
CA MET A 95 -34.37 6.93 16.94
C MET A 95 -33.45 6.65 15.75
N LYS A 96 -32.92 7.70 15.11
CA LYS A 96 -31.95 7.57 14.01
C LYS A 96 -30.73 6.76 14.45
N PHE A 97 -30.17 7.09 15.61
CA PHE A 97 -29.02 6.38 16.17
C PHE A 97 -29.35 4.92 16.49
N ALA A 98 -30.51 4.64 17.10
CA ALA A 98 -30.94 3.27 17.40
C ALA A 98 -31.10 2.42 16.13
N VAL A 99 -31.69 2.97 15.07
CA VAL A 99 -31.84 2.27 13.79
C VAL A 99 -30.49 2.07 13.09
N MET A 100 -29.59 3.07 13.11
CA MET A 100 -28.22 2.90 12.62
C MET A 100 -27.45 1.83 13.39
N ALA A 101 -27.59 1.79 14.71
CA ALA A 101 -26.99 0.75 15.54
C ALA A 101 -27.55 -0.63 15.18
N ALA A 102 -28.87 -0.78 15.03
CA ALA A 102 -29.49 -2.03 14.61
C ALA A 102 -29.02 -2.49 13.22
N ALA A 103 -28.94 -1.57 12.24
CA ALA A 103 -28.40 -1.85 10.92
C ALA A 103 -26.93 -2.31 10.98
N ALA A 104 -26.10 -1.65 11.79
CA ALA A 104 -24.72 -2.06 12.04
C ALA A 104 -24.65 -3.43 12.73
N THR A 105 -25.52 -3.75 13.69
CA THR A 105 -25.61 -5.06 14.35
C THR A 105 -25.87 -6.17 13.34
N ILE A 106 -26.81 -5.97 12.41
CA ILE A 106 -27.16 -6.95 11.37
C ILE A 106 -25.94 -7.27 10.51
N VAL A 107 -25.17 -6.26 10.11
CA VAL A 107 -23.97 -6.44 9.28
C VAL A 107 -22.80 -7.05 10.06
N ILE A 108 -22.58 -6.61 11.29
CA ILE A 108 -21.49 -7.10 12.15
C ILE A 108 -21.68 -8.58 12.47
N PHE A 109 -22.87 -8.96 12.97
CA PHE A 109 -23.10 -10.32 13.46
C PHE A 109 -23.72 -11.24 12.39
N GLY A 110 -24.65 -10.73 11.59
CA GLY A 110 -25.28 -11.51 10.51
C GLY A 110 -24.41 -11.62 9.26
N GLY A 111 -23.53 -10.65 9.03
CA GLY A 111 -22.61 -10.60 7.90
C GLY A 111 -21.16 -10.96 8.21
N ASN A 112 -20.80 -11.09 9.49
CA ASN A 112 -19.42 -11.19 9.97
C ASN A 112 -18.50 -10.09 9.40
N VAL A 113 -19.03 -8.86 9.32
CA VAL A 113 -18.31 -7.70 8.78
C VAL A 113 -17.73 -6.92 9.94
N THR A 114 -16.46 -7.21 10.25
CA THR A 114 -15.74 -6.63 11.39
C THR A 114 -14.39 -6.08 10.97
N ILE A 115 -14.01 -4.93 11.57
CA ILE A 115 -12.67 -4.38 11.49
C ILE A 115 -11.82 -5.09 12.54
N ASN A 116 -11.13 -6.14 12.12
CA ASN A 116 -10.33 -6.98 13.00
C ASN A 116 -8.94 -6.40 13.26
N HIS A 117 -8.43 -5.58 12.34
CA HIS A 117 -7.09 -5.01 12.41
C HIS A 117 -7.02 -3.63 11.76
N ILE A 118 -6.10 -2.81 12.27
CA ILE A 118 -5.82 -1.46 11.73
C ILE A 118 -4.36 -1.35 11.33
N GLY A 119 -4.12 -1.45 10.01
CA GLY A 119 -2.82 -1.17 9.42
C GLY A 119 -1.64 -1.96 9.99
N VAL A 120 -0.43 -1.56 9.57
CA VAL A 120 0.90 -2.03 9.93
C VAL A 120 1.77 -0.80 10.19
N PHE A 121 2.17 -0.60 11.46
CA PHE A 121 2.87 0.60 11.90
C PHE A 121 4.37 0.35 12.13
N GLY A 122 5.13 0.13 11.05
CA GLY A 122 6.58 -0.04 11.14
C GLY A 122 6.98 -1.22 12.05
N SER A 123 7.81 -0.94 13.06
CA SER A 123 8.27 -1.94 14.04
C SER A 123 7.17 -2.49 14.97
N LEU A 124 6.03 -1.80 15.09
CA LEU A 124 4.88 -2.27 15.88
C LEU A 124 4.11 -3.40 15.17
N GLY A 125 4.37 -3.63 13.89
CA GLY A 125 3.66 -4.65 13.12
C GLY A 125 2.19 -4.32 12.89
N ARG A 126 1.40 -5.35 12.56
CA ARG A 126 -0.06 -5.26 12.37
C ARG A 126 -0.75 -5.12 13.72
N LEU A 127 -1.64 -4.14 13.86
CA LEU A 127 -2.37 -3.93 15.10
C LEU A 127 -3.73 -4.64 15.02
N ASP A 128 -3.80 -5.82 15.65
CA ASP A 128 -5.04 -6.58 15.78
C ASP A 128 -5.86 -6.07 16.97
N LEU A 129 -7.16 -5.85 16.75
CA LEU A 129 -8.05 -5.23 17.74
C LEU A 129 -8.64 -6.24 18.75
N GLY A 130 -8.64 -7.52 18.43
CA GLY A 130 -9.22 -8.57 19.29
C GLY A 130 -10.64 -8.23 19.72
N MET A 131 -10.90 -8.20 21.03
CA MET A 131 -12.23 -7.86 21.59
C MET A 131 -12.70 -6.43 21.24
N LEU A 132 -11.77 -5.51 20.93
CA LEU A 132 -12.12 -4.15 20.50
C LEU A 132 -12.59 -4.07 19.05
N SER A 133 -12.49 -5.15 18.27
CA SER A 133 -12.95 -5.21 16.87
C SER A 133 -14.42 -4.81 16.73
N ILE A 134 -15.30 -5.35 17.58
CA ILE A 134 -16.74 -5.06 17.54
C ILE A 134 -17.04 -3.58 17.83
N PRO A 135 -16.65 -3.00 18.99
CA PRO A 135 -16.94 -1.59 19.27
C PRO A 135 -16.27 -0.65 18.26
N PHE A 136 -15.07 -0.97 17.78
CA PHE A 136 -14.40 -0.19 16.75
C PHE A 136 -15.17 -0.21 15.42
N THR A 137 -15.73 -1.36 15.04
CA THR A 137 -16.57 -1.49 13.84
C THR A 137 -17.85 -0.66 13.95
N TYR A 138 -18.53 -0.66 15.11
CA TYR A 138 -19.68 0.22 15.33
C TYR A 138 -19.30 1.70 15.16
N ILE A 139 -18.17 2.13 15.75
CA ILE A 139 -17.67 3.50 15.62
C ILE A 139 -17.38 3.83 14.15
N GLY A 140 -16.73 2.93 13.41
CA GLY A 140 -16.42 3.12 12.00
C GLY A 140 -17.68 3.26 11.14
N ILE A 141 -18.61 2.30 11.25
CA ILE A 141 -19.84 2.28 10.46
C ILE A 141 -20.73 3.48 10.78
N ILE A 142 -21.08 3.69 12.05
CA ILE A 142 -21.98 4.78 12.46
C ILE A 142 -21.29 6.14 12.25
N GLY A 143 -19.99 6.23 12.53
CA GLY A 143 -19.21 7.46 12.37
C GLY A 143 -19.15 7.94 10.93
N ILE A 144 -18.81 7.07 9.98
CA ILE A 144 -18.81 7.40 8.54
C ILE A 144 -20.24 7.70 8.06
N THR A 145 -21.23 6.92 8.52
CA THR A 145 -22.64 7.16 8.20
C THR A 145 -23.08 8.57 8.57
N ASN A 146 -22.82 8.96 9.80
CA ASN A 146 -23.15 10.29 10.30
C ASN A 146 -22.30 11.39 9.65
N ALA A 147 -21.05 11.10 9.28
CA ALA A 147 -20.18 12.07 8.61
C ALA A 147 -20.69 12.45 7.23
N ILE A 148 -21.23 11.50 6.47
CA ILE A 148 -21.84 11.77 5.16
C ILE A 148 -23.19 12.47 5.31
N ASN A 149 -24.01 12.09 6.30
CA ASN A 149 -25.26 12.79 6.61
C ASN A 149 -25.04 14.27 6.97
N LEU A 150 -24.04 14.58 7.81
CA LEU A 150 -23.69 15.96 8.16
C LEU A 150 -23.05 16.76 7.01
N LEU A 151 -22.49 16.07 6.02
CA LEU A 151 -21.91 16.68 4.83
C LEU A 151 -22.99 17.14 3.82
N ASP A 152 -24.21 16.58 3.89
CA ASP A 152 -25.32 16.86 2.96
C ASP A 152 -26.00 18.23 3.21
N GLY A 153 -25.20 19.30 3.14
CA GLY A 153 -25.66 20.68 3.37
C GLY A 153 -25.72 21.55 2.12
N LEU A 154 -25.13 21.11 1.00
CA LEU A 154 -25.03 21.85 -0.27
C LEU A 154 -25.33 20.94 -1.46
N ASP A 155 -25.91 21.52 -2.52
CA ASP A 155 -26.12 20.88 -3.82
C ASP A 155 -24.84 20.18 -4.30
N GLY A 156 -24.94 18.89 -4.58
CA GLY A 156 -23.87 18.01 -5.07
C GLY A 156 -22.81 17.60 -4.06
N LEU A 157 -22.77 18.17 -2.85
CA LEU A 157 -21.64 18.01 -1.95
C LEU A 157 -21.47 16.56 -1.46
N ALA A 158 -22.42 16.03 -0.70
CA ALA A 158 -22.35 14.66 -0.20
C ALA A 158 -22.38 13.62 -1.35
N GLY A 159 -23.16 13.90 -2.40
CA GLY A 159 -23.29 13.00 -3.55
C GLY A 159 -21.97 12.82 -4.31
N GLY A 160 -21.26 13.91 -4.62
CA GLY A 160 -20.00 13.82 -5.34
C GLY A 160 -18.82 13.38 -4.49
N VAL A 161 -18.77 13.74 -3.21
CA VAL A 161 -17.77 13.16 -2.28
C VAL A 161 -17.96 11.65 -2.16
N SER A 162 -19.22 11.17 -2.07
CA SER A 162 -19.51 9.73 -2.03
C SER A 162 -19.18 9.05 -3.36
N LEU A 163 -19.50 9.66 -4.50
CA LEU A 163 -19.16 9.14 -5.83
C LEU A 163 -17.66 8.94 -5.97
N LEU A 164 -16.86 9.94 -5.59
CA LEU A 164 -15.40 9.83 -5.59
C LEU A 164 -14.92 8.77 -4.59
N GLY A 165 -15.53 8.69 -3.41
CA GLY A 165 -15.25 7.63 -2.44
C GLY A 165 -15.37 6.23 -3.03
N PHE A 166 -16.52 5.93 -3.67
CA PHE A 166 -16.71 4.67 -4.38
C PHE A 166 -15.79 4.51 -5.58
N LEU A 167 -15.49 5.58 -6.32
CA LEU A 167 -14.59 5.51 -7.46
C LEU A 167 -13.18 5.06 -7.03
N PHE A 168 -12.59 5.70 -6.02
CA PHE A 168 -11.24 5.35 -5.56
C PHE A 168 -11.18 3.98 -4.88
N MET A 169 -12.19 3.64 -4.06
CA MET A 169 -12.29 2.30 -3.48
C MET A 169 -12.52 1.22 -4.54
N GLY A 170 -13.31 1.52 -5.58
CA GLY A 170 -13.52 0.63 -6.72
C GLY A 170 -12.26 0.42 -7.54
N ILE A 171 -11.48 1.47 -7.80
CA ILE A 171 -10.17 1.36 -8.47
C ILE A 171 -9.22 0.51 -7.62
N ALA A 172 -9.12 0.76 -6.31
CA ALA A 172 -8.28 -0.05 -5.41
C ALA A 172 -8.71 -1.53 -5.39
N ALA A 173 -10.01 -1.81 -5.38
CA ALA A 173 -10.55 -3.15 -5.47
C ALA A 173 -10.15 -3.85 -6.78
N LEU A 174 -10.12 -3.13 -7.91
CA LEU A 174 -9.64 -3.68 -9.18
C LEU A 174 -8.15 -3.99 -9.17
N LEU A 175 -7.33 -3.06 -8.67
CA LEU A 175 -5.88 -3.22 -8.64
C LEU A 175 -5.45 -4.40 -7.76
N THR A 176 -6.27 -4.74 -6.78
CA THR A 176 -6.05 -5.88 -5.87
C THR A 176 -6.78 -7.15 -6.30
N GLY A 177 -7.57 -7.12 -7.37
CA GLY A 177 -8.30 -8.30 -7.88
C GLY A 177 -9.60 -8.63 -7.15
N ASN A 178 -10.09 -7.76 -6.26
CA ASN A 178 -11.39 -7.89 -5.60
C ASN A 178 -12.53 -7.40 -6.52
N VAL A 179 -12.83 -8.21 -7.54
CA VAL A 179 -13.83 -7.90 -8.57
C VAL A 179 -15.24 -7.65 -8.01
N PRO A 180 -15.77 -8.42 -7.03
CA PRO A 180 -17.11 -8.18 -6.49
C PRO A 180 -17.25 -6.79 -5.86
N VAL A 181 -16.28 -6.37 -5.03
CA VAL A 181 -16.31 -5.03 -4.41
C VAL A 181 -16.19 -3.94 -5.49
N ALA A 182 -15.37 -4.15 -6.52
CA ALA A 182 -15.28 -3.22 -7.63
C ALA A 182 -16.62 -3.08 -8.38
N VAL A 183 -17.31 -4.18 -8.69
CA VAL A 183 -18.64 -4.16 -9.34
C VAL A 183 -19.63 -3.31 -8.55
N ILE A 184 -19.69 -3.51 -7.23
CA ILE A 184 -20.56 -2.73 -6.33
C ILE A 184 -20.18 -1.26 -6.36
N CYS A 185 -18.90 -0.93 -6.23
CA CYS A 185 -18.41 0.45 -6.28
C CYS A 185 -18.78 1.15 -7.58
N PHE A 186 -18.57 0.51 -8.74
CA PHE A 186 -18.89 1.10 -10.04
C PHE A 186 -20.40 1.22 -10.27
N ALA A 187 -21.24 0.37 -9.66
CA ALA A 187 -22.69 0.57 -9.61
C ALA A 187 -23.04 1.84 -8.82
N TYR A 188 -22.43 2.08 -7.66
CA TYR A 188 -22.63 3.35 -6.94
C TYR A 188 -22.15 4.56 -7.75
N VAL A 189 -21.01 4.47 -8.43
CA VAL A 189 -20.51 5.54 -9.31
C VAL A 189 -21.53 5.89 -10.40
N GLY A 190 -22.13 4.87 -11.03
CA GLY A 190 -23.16 5.06 -12.04
C GLY A 190 -24.43 5.72 -11.49
N ALA A 191 -25.00 5.14 -10.43
CA ALA A 191 -26.21 5.65 -9.79
C ALA A 191 -26.03 7.10 -9.27
N LEU A 192 -24.90 7.40 -8.63
CA LEU A 192 -24.60 8.75 -8.15
C LEU A 192 -24.31 9.73 -9.27
N GLY A 193 -23.65 9.28 -10.35
CA GLY A 193 -23.45 10.07 -11.55
C GLY A 193 -24.78 10.55 -12.14
N ALA A 194 -25.77 9.65 -12.22
CA ALA A 194 -27.12 10.00 -12.64
C ALA A 194 -27.81 10.96 -11.68
N PHE A 195 -27.76 10.70 -10.37
CA PHE A 195 -28.34 11.57 -9.34
C PHE A 195 -27.78 13.01 -9.41
N LEU A 196 -26.46 13.15 -9.59
CA LEU A 196 -25.81 14.46 -9.65
C LEU A 196 -26.27 15.32 -10.83
N LEU A 197 -26.74 14.73 -11.94
CA LEU A 197 -27.35 15.48 -13.05
C LEU A 197 -28.63 16.24 -12.63
N PHE A 198 -29.33 15.73 -11.62
CA PHE A 198 -30.54 16.35 -11.08
C PHE A 198 -30.27 17.17 -9.81
N ASN A 199 -29.13 16.98 -9.16
CA ASN A 199 -28.82 17.59 -7.87
C ASN A 199 -27.80 18.75 -7.94
N PHE A 200 -26.81 18.72 -8.83
CA PHE A 200 -25.77 19.74 -8.93
C PHE A 200 -25.82 20.49 -10.28
N PRO A 201 -25.54 21.81 -10.33
CA PRO A 201 -25.30 22.76 -9.24
C PRO A 201 -26.59 23.45 -8.72
N ASN A 202 -27.74 23.14 -9.32
CA ASN A 202 -29.04 23.65 -8.89
C ASN A 202 -29.98 22.47 -8.69
N ALA A 203 -30.18 22.07 -7.44
CA ALA A 203 -30.91 20.85 -7.12
C ALA A 203 -32.38 20.91 -7.57
N ARG A 204 -32.80 19.87 -8.28
CA ARG A 204 -34.20 19.52 -8.58
C ARG A 204 -34.73 18.46 -7.62
N ILE A 205 -33.83 17.77 -6.93
CA ILE A 205 -34.11 16.78 -5.90
C ILE A 205 -32.95 16.75 -4.91
N PHE A 206 -33.25 16.61 -3.63
CA PHE A 206 -32.29 16.32 -2.57
C PHE A 206 -32.27 14.83 -2.25
N MET A 207 -31.11 14.31 -1.85
CA MET A 207 -31.02 12.90 -1.47
C MET A 207 -31.84 12.61 -0.20
N GLY A 208 -31.93 13.59 0.72
CA GLY A 208 -32.61 13.47 1.99
C GLY A 208 -31.85 12.58 2.97
N ASP A 209 -32.39 12.41 4.18
CA ASP A 209 -31.84 11.46 5.16
C ASP A 209 -31.92 10.02 4.63
N THR A 210 -32.91 9.74 3.77
CA THR A 210 -32.98 8.49 2.98
C THR A 210 -31.67 8.17 2.27
N GLY A 211 -31.11 9.16 1.56
CA GLY A 211 -29.93 8.94 0.73
C GLY A 211 -28.63 9.07 1.50
N SER A 212 -28.50 10.08 2.35
CA SER A 212 -27.23 10.37 3.01
C SER A 212 -26.84 9.32 4.06
N LEU A 213 -27.81 8.77 4.80
CA LEU A 213 -27.57 7.66 5.74
C LEU A 213 -27.24 6.37 4.98
N PHE A 214 -27.97 6.07 3.91
CA PHE A 214 -27.68 4.90 3.09
C PHE A 214 -26.28 4.98 2.45
N LEU A 215 -25.88 6.13 1.89
CA LEU A 215 -24.56 6.29 1.28
C LEU A 215 -23.43 6.18 2.29
N GLY A 216 -23.55 6.83 3.45
CA GLY A 216 -22.52 6.74 4.48
C GLY A 216 -22.38 5.31 5.03
N PHE A 217 -23.50 4.60 5.23
CA PHE A 217 -23.48 3.18 5.60
C PHE A 217 -22.81 2.31 4.53
N SER A 218 -23.14 2.57 3.26
CA SER A 218 -22.59 1.87 2.10
C SER A 218 -21.08 2.08 1.93
N LEU A 219 -20.61 3.32 2.09
CA LEU A 219 -19.18 3.65 2.05
C LEU A 219 -18.42 2.95 3.18
N ALA A 220 -18.98 2.93 4.40
CA ALA A 220 -18.36 2.24 5.52
C ALA A 220 -18.31 0.72 5.29
N PHE A 221 -19.41 0.12 4.82
CA PHE A 221 -19.47 -1.31 4.51
C PHE A 221 -18.46 -1.71 3.44
N VAL A 222 -18.41 -0.97 2.32
CA VAL A 222 -17.43 -1.18 1.25
C VAL A 222 -16.01 -0.99 1.75
N ALA A 223 -15.75 0.00 2.60
CA ALA A 223 -14.44 0.19 3.22
C ALA A 223 -14.00 -1.05 4.02
N VAL A 224 -14.90 -1.64 4.83
CA VAL A 224 -14.58 -2.87 5.58
C VAL A 224 -14.35 -4.06 4.64
N LEU A 225 -15.20 -4.26 3.63
CA LEU A 225 -15.00 -5.36 2.67
C LEU A 225 -13.68 -5.24 1.89
N LEU A 226 -13.28 -4.01 1.58
CA LEU A 226 -12.06 -3.72 0.84
C LEU A 226 -10.82 -4.04 1.67
N THR A 227 -10.84 -3.73 2.97
CA THR A 227 -9.65 -3.79 3.84
C THR A 227 -9.59 -5.03 4.72
N GLN A 228 -10.68 -5.79 4.88
CA GLN A 228 -10.76 -6.97 5.76
C GLN A 228 -11.16 -8.26 5.00
N GLY A 229 -11.20 -8.20 3.66
CA GLY A 229 -11.58 -9.32 2.81
C GLY A 229 -10.49 -10.41 2.74
N VAL A 230 -10.80 -11.52 2.07
CA VAL A 230 -9.94 -12.73 2.00
C VAL A 230 -8.47 -12.47 1.60
N GLN A 231 -8.22 -11.41 0.84
CA GLN A 231 -6.87 -11.06 0.39
C GLN A 231 -6.19 -9.93 1.20
N ASP A 232 -6.89 -9.25 2.13
CA ASP A 232 -6.38 -8.16 2.99
C ASP A 232 -5.38 -7.21 2.28
N SER A 233 -5.63 -6.92 1.00
CA SER A 233 -4.61 -6.36 0.10
C SER A 233 -4.56 -4.83 0.11
N VAL A 234 -5.66 -4.20 0.54
CA VAL A 234 -5.76 -2.75 0.69
C VAL A 234 -5.67 -2.41 2.17
N ASP A 235 -4.81 -1.46 2.50
CA ASP A 235 -4.58 -1.04 3.88
C ASP A 235 -5.83 -0.40 4.52
N SER A 236 -6.08 -0.67 5.80
CA SER A 236 -7.22 -0.09 6.55
C SER A 236 -7.22 1.45 6.59
N MET A 237 -6.09 2.13 6.37
CA MET A 237 -6.01 3.59 6.27
C MET A 237 -6.40 4.15 4.91
N PHE A 238 -6.50 3.32 3.86
CA PHE A 238 -6.86 3.77 2.52
C PHE A 238 -8.24 4.44 2.49
N PRO A 239 -9.34 3.83 3.00
CA PRO A 239 -10.64 4.50 3.01
C PRO A 239 -10.69 5.72 3.92
N VAL A 240 -9.89 5.73 4.99
CA VAL A 240 -9.76 6.88 5.91
C VAL A 240 -9.19 8.09 5.17
N LEU A 241 -8.15 7.88 4.35
CA LEU A 241 -7.56 8.95 3.55
C LEU A 241 -8.51 9.41 2.43
N VAL A 242 -9.17 8.49 1.73
CA VAL A 242 -10.17 8.81 0.70
C VAL A 242 -11.31 9.67 1.29
N LEU A 243 -11.81 9.30 2.46
CA LEU A 243 -12.92 9.99 3.15
C LEU A 243 -12.43 11.00 4.20
N LEU A 244 -11.20 11.50 4.06
CA LEU A 244 -10.58 12.33 5.09
C LEU A 244 -11.39 13.58 5.40
N ILE A 245 -11.92 14.25 4.37
CA ILE A 245 -12.67 15.51 4.54
C ILE A 245 -13.93 15.33 5.41
N PRO A 246 -14.89 14.44 5.10
CA PRO A 246 -16.07 14.24 5.95
C PRO A 246 -15.72 13.72 7.35
N ILE A 247 -14.75 12.81 7.47
CA ILE A 247 -14.29 12.29 8.76
C ILE A 247 -13.72 13.43 9.61
N PHE A 248 -12.81 14.22 9.05
CA PHE A 248 -12.20 15.36 9.71
C PHE A 248 -13.22 16.40 10.14
N ASP A 249 -14.15 16.79 9.26
CA ASP A 249 -15.13 17.82 9.55
C ASP A 249 -16.05 17.41 10.72
N THR A 250 -16.47 16.14 10.74
CA THR A 250 -17.30 15.56 11.80
C THR A 250 -16.56 15.50 13.12
N LEU A 251 -15.33 14.97 13.13
CA LEU A 251 -14.50 14.89 14.34
C LEU A 251 -14.16 16.28 14.90
N ARG A 252 -13.84 17.24 14.03
CA ARG A 252 -13.57 18.63 14.45
C ARG A 252 -14.80 19.23 15.13
N VAL A 253 -15.97 19.12 14.50
CA VAL A 253 -17.21 19.69 15.05
C VAL A 253 -17.57 19.04 16.37
N LEU A 254 -17.43 17.71 16.47
CA LEU A 254 -17.59 16.98 17.72
C LEU A 254 -16.67 17.51 18.82
N LEU A 255 -15.37 17.64 18.54
CA LEU A 255 -14.37 18.14 19.48
C LEU A 255 -14.68 19.57 19.92
N VAL A 256 -15.02 20.47 18.99
CA VAL A 256 -15.39 21.86 19.30
C VAL A 256 -16.63 21.92 20.20
N ARG A 257 -17.61 21.02 20.02
CA ARG A 257 -18.80 20.93 20.89
C ARG A 257 -18.42 20.47 22.29
N LEU A 258 -17.60 19.42 22.40
CA LEU A 258 -17.12 18.90 23.69
C LEU A 258 -16.31 19.95 24.46
N LEU A 259 -15.40 20.66 23.79
CA LEU A 259 -14.62 21.74 24.40
C LEU A 259 -15.50 22.90 24.87
N LYS A 260 -16.63 23.15 24.20
CA LYS A 260 -17.63 24.16 24.61
C LYS A 260 -18.69 23.61 25.57
N LYS A 261 -18.53 22.38 26.08
CA LYS A 261 -19.50 21.67 26.95
C LYS A 261 -20.92 21.63 26.37
N LYS A 262 -21.05 21.64 25.04
CA LYS A 262 -22.34 21.51 24.33
C LYS A 262 -22.60 20.06 23.98
N ASN A 263 -23.88 19.69 23.83
CA ASN A 263 -24.25 18.34 23.41
C ASN A 263 -23.66 18.04 22.02
N PRO A 264 -22.84 16.98 21.87
CA PRO A 264 -22.18 16.61 20.62
C PRO A 264 -23.13 16.20 19.49
N PHE A 265 -24.36 15.80 19.80
CA PHE A 265 -25.34 15.26 18.84
C PHE A 265 -26.38 16.29 18.36
N ARG A 266 -26.30 17.56 18.82
CA ARG A 266 -27.17 18.63 18.31
C ARG A 266 -26.64 19.18 16.98
N ALA A 267 -27.55 19.41 16.04
CA ALA A 267 -27.24 20.08 14.78
C ALA A 267 -26.70 21.50 14.98
N ASP A 268 -25.68 21.87 14.21
CA ASP A 268 -25.12 23.22 14.19
C ASP A 268 -24.61 23.61 12.79
N ASN A 269 -24.09 24.83 12.76
CA ASN A 269 -23.64 25.54 11.57
C ASN A 269 -22.11 25.73 11.62
N LEU A 270 -21.39 24.79 12.23
CA LEU A 270 -19.93 24.86 12.41
C LEU A 270 -19.15 24.02 11.40
N HIS A 271 -19.84 23.27 10.54
CA HIS A 271 -19.26 22.46 9.48
C HIS A 271 -18.51 23.31 8.44
N LEU A 272 -17.44 22.76 7.88
CA LEU A 272 -16.48 23.50 7.07
C LEU A 272 -17.12 24.12 5.83
N HIS A 273 -18.00 23.37 5.17
CA HIS A 273 -18.73 23.86 3.98
C HIS A 273 -19.56 25.10 4.31
N TYR A 274 -20.22 25.11 5.48
CA TYR A 274 -21.03 26.22 5.92
C TYR A 274 -20.18 27.42 6.37
N LEU A 275 -19.04 27.18 7.02
CA LEU A 275 -18.07 28.23 7.34
C LEU A 275 -17.54 28.93 6.08
N MET A 276 -17.29 28.17 5.00
CA MET A 276 -16.86 28.72 3.71
C MET A 276 -17.96 29.56 3.05
N VAL A 277 -19.20 29.08 3.03
CA VAL A 277 -20.34 29.84 2.49
C VAL A 277 -20.57 31.13 3.28
N ARG A 278 -20.43 31.12 4.61
CA ARG A 278 -20.49 32.33 5.45
C ARG A 278 -19.41 33.37 5.13
N ARG A 279 -18.31 32.96 4.50
CA ARG A 279 -17.27 33.87 3.99
C ARG A 279 -17.54 34.32 2.55
N ASN A 280 -18.79 34.22 2.09
CA ASN A 280 -19.25 34.61 0.75
C ASN A 280 -18.63 33.80 -0.39
N ILE A 281 -18.13 32.59 -0.12
CA ILE A 281 -17.72 31.66 -1.17
C ILE A 281 -19.00 31.03 -1.76
N PRO A 282 -19.22 31.08 -3.09
CA PRO A 282 -20.45 30.55 -3.67
C PRO A 282 -20.59 29.03 -3.40
N PRO A 283 -21.79 28.52 -3.04
CA PRO A 283 -22.02 27.11 -2.70
C PRO A 283 -21.44 26.10 -3.70
N ALA A 284 -21.64 26.33 -5.00
CA ALA A 284 -21.11 25.44 -6.04
C ALA A 284 -19.57 25.36 -6.03
N HIS A 285 -18.87 26.46 -5.69
CA HIS A 285 -17.41 26.46 -5.59
C HIS A 285 -16.94 25.69 -4.35
N VAL A 286 -17.68 25.78 -3.24
CA VAL A 286 -17.42 24.96 -2.05
C VAL A 286 -17.59 23.48 -2.37
N THR A 287 -18.67 23.10 -3.07
CA THR A 287 -18.87 21.73 -3.56
C THR A 287 -17.71 21.25 -4.41
N LEU A 288 -17.30 22.02 -5.43
CA LEU A 288 -16.18 21.67 -6.30
C LEU A 288 -14.84 21.57 -5.55
N LEU A 289 -14.61 22.43 -4.55
CA LEU A 289 -13.41 22.37 -3.70
C LEU A 289 -13.36 21.05 -2.91
N PHE A 290 -14.49 20.62 -2.35
CA PHE A 290 -14.57 19.35 -1.63
C PHE A 290 -14.36 18.17 -2.58
N TRP A 291 -14.93 18.21 -3.78
CA TRP A 291 -14.67 17.17 -4.80
C TRP A 291 -13.20 17.12 -5.19
N GLY A 292 -12.57 18.28 -5.44
CA GLY A 292 -11.15 18.38 -5.76
C GLY A 292 -10.26 17.86 -4.63
N GLY A 293 -10.59 18.18 -3.36
CA GLY A 293 -9.90 17.67 -2.19
C GLY A 293 -10.04 16.15 -2.02
N THR A 294 -11.24 15.60 -2.17
CA THR A 294 -11.48 14.15 -2.13
C THR A 294 -10.75 13.46 -3.28
N ALA A 295 -10.74 14.03 -4.49
CA ALA A 295 -10.00 13.49 -5.63
C ALA A 295 -8.49 13.50 -5.41
N LEU A 296 -7.95 14.56 -4.81
CA LEU A 296 -6.55 14.65 -4.41
C LEU A 296 -6.20 13.56 -3.40
N PHE A 297 -6.93 13.46 -2.28
CA PHE A 297 -6.64 12.46 -1.26
C PHE A 297 -6.85 11.03 -1.75
N GLY A 298 -7.87 10.77 -2.58
CA GLY A 298 -8.06 9.48 -3.21
C GLY A 298 -6.91 9.10 -4.17
N SER A 299 -6.39 10.07 -4.93
CA SER A 299 -5.23 9.85 -5.80
C SER A 299 -3.97 9.56 -4.98
N ILE A 300 -3.75 10.30 -3.90
CA ILE A 300 -2.63 10.03 -2.97
C ILE A 300 -2.79 8.63 -2.35
N ALA A 301 -4.00 8.26 -1.92
CA ALA A 301 -4.26 6.92 -1.38
C ALA A 301 -3.91 5.82 -2.39
N LEU A 302 -4.25 6.00 -3.69
CA LEU A 302 -3.84 5.07 -4.74
C LEU A 302 -2.32 5.02 -4.93
N LEU A 303 -1.62 6.15 -4.89
CA LEU A 303 -0.16 6.19 -4.99
C LEU A 303 0.55 5.52 -3.80
N LEU A 304 -0.09 5.52 -2.63
CA LEU A 304 0.38 4.83 -1.42
C LEU A 304 -0.01 3.35 -1.39
N THR A 305 -0.68 2.82 -2.42
CA THR A 305 -0.97 1.38 -2.50
C THR A 305 0.34 0.60 -2.39
N ASN A 306 0.37 -0.43 -1.55
CA ASN A 306 1.57 -1.22 -1.17
C ASN A 306 2.59 -0.51 -0.26
N ARG A 307 2.34 0.72 0.19
CA ARG A 307 3.14 1.38 1.24
C ARG A 307 2.64 1.01 2.64
N PRO A 308 3.49 1.04 3.68
CA PRO A 308 3.06 0.79 5.05
C PRO A 308 2.07 1.85 5.54
N SER A 309 1.25 1.51 6.53
CA SER A 309 0.20 2.41 7.06
C SER A 309 0.76 3.67 7.69
N VAL A 310 2.03 3.67 8.11
CA VAL A 310 2.73 4.87 8.58
C VAL A 310 2.74 5.97 7.51
N SER A 311 2.90 5.60 6.24
CA SER A 311 2.84 6.55 5.12
C SER A 311 1.46 7.21 5.04
N TYR A 312 0.38 6.42 5.12
CA TYR A 312 -0.99 6.94 5.15
C TYR A 312 -1.23 7.84 6.37
N LEU A 313 -0.83 7.38 7.57
CA LEU A 313 -1.00 8.11 8.82
C LEU A 313 -0.29 9.47 8.77
N SER A 314 0.93 9.53 8.23
CA SER A 314 1.67 10.78 8.10
C SER A 314 0.93 11.80 7.23
N VAL A 315 0.36 11.36 6.10
CA VAL A 315 -0.46 12.20 5.21
C VAL A 315 -1.74 12.64 5.90
N VAL A 316 -2.44 11.72 6.57
CA VAL A 316 -3.67 12.02 7.31
C VAL A 316 -3.42 13.08 8.38
N LEU A 317 -2.36 12.94 9.19
CA LEU A 317 -2.00 13.90 10.25
C LEU A 317 -1.64 15.27 9.68
N TYR A 318 -0.86 15.31 8.60
CA TYR A 318 -0.51 16.56 7.92
C TYR A 318 -1.77 17.25 7.37
N ALA A 319 -2.58 16.53 6.61
CA ALA A 319 -3.79 17.06 6.00
C ALA A 319 -4.83 17.48 7.04
N ALA A 320 -5.02 16.73 8.13
CA ALA A 320 -5.89 17.11 9.24
C ALA A 320 -5.41 18.39 9.93
N SER A 321 -4.09 18.58 10.07
CA SER A 321 -3.51 19.81 10.63
C SER A 321 -3.80 21.02 9.72
N PHE A 322 -3.60 20.86 8.40
CA PHE A 322 -3.91 21.89 7.41
C PHE A 322 -5.41 22.26 7.39
N LEU A 323 -6.29 21.26 7.40
CA LEU A 323 -7.74 21.47 7.46
C LEU A 323 -8.15 22.12 8.79
N GLY A 324 -7.48 21.79 9.90
CA GLY A 324 -7.66 22.42 11.21
C GLY A 324 -7.33 23.90 11.20
N LEU A 325 -6.18 24.28 10.65
CA LEU A 325 -5.79 25.68 10.48
C LEU A 325 -6.73 26.44 9.56
N THR A 326 -7.15 25.81 8.45
CA THR A 326 -8.13 26.38 7.53
C THR A 326 -9.44 26.64 8.25
N ALA A 327 -9.98 25.65 8.98
CA ALA A 327 -11.20 25.81 9.75
C ALA A 327 -11.08 26.93 10.80
N ALA A 328 -9.96 27.00 11.52
CA ALA A 328 -9.68 28.05 12.50
C ALA A 328 -9.65 29.46 11.86
N SER A 329 -9.07 29.59 10.67
CA SER A 329 -9.05 30.87 9.93
C SER A 329 -10.44 31.30 9.46
N LEU A 330 -11.32 30.33 9.18
CA LEU A 330 -12.70 30.59 8.73
C LEU A 330 -13.62 30.90 9.90
N THR A 331 -13.40 30.31 11.08
CA THR A 331 -14.16 30.66 12.29
C THR A 331 -13.92 32.12 12.66
N PRO A 332 -14.98 32.92 12.87
CA PRO A 332 -14.83 34.31 13.31
C PRO A 332 -14.04 34.36 14.61
N GLY A 333 -13.03 35.24 14.69
CA GLY A 333 -12.31 35.49 15.92
C GLY A 333 -13.27 36.00 17.00
N VAL A 334 -13.10 35.50 18.22
CA VAL A 334 -13.68 36.09 19.43
C VAL A 334 -12.92 37.40 19.69
N GLU A 335 -13.09 38.40 18.81
CA GLU A 335 -12.81 39.77 19.21
C GLU A 335 -13.98 40.22 20.09
N ALA A 336 -13.64 40.57 21.32
CA ALA A 336 -14.54 40.86 22.41
C ALA A 336 -15.66 41.86 22.04
N GLY A 337 -16.88 41.56 22.49
CA GLY A 337 -17.81 42.62 22.92
C GLY A 337 -18.58 43.41 21.86
N ARG A 338 -18.90 42.85 20.70
CA ARG A 338 -20.02 43.37 19.90
C ARG A 338 -21.00 42.26 19.56
N GLU A 339 -22.14 42.29 20.24
CA GLU A 339 -23.32 41.53 19.84
C GLU A 339 -23.54 41.72 18.33
N ALA A 340 -23.62 40.61 17.60
CA ALA A 340 -24.07 40.63 16.23
C ALA A 340 -25.51 41.14 16.24
N LYS A 341 -25.73 42.38 15.77
CA LYS A 341 -27.08 42.89 15.56
C LYS A 341 -27.83 41.92 14.63
N PRO A 342 -29.12 41.66 14.88
CA PRO A 342 -29.93 40.82 14.00
C PRO A 342 -29.90 41.42 12.59
N VAL A 343 -29.70 40.54 11.60
CA VAL A 343 -29.74 40.91 10.20
C VAL A 343 -31.17 41.29 9.87
N GLU A 344 -31.47 42.59 9.82
CA GLU A 344 -32.72 43.09 9.27
C GLU A 344 -32.81 42.73 7.79
N THR A 345 -33.92 42.09 7.43
CA THR A 345 -34.34 41.78 6.08
C THR A 345 -34.70 43.06 5.34
N SER A 346 -33.77 43.64 4.58
CA SER A 346 -34.11 44.64 3.57
C SER A 346 -33.14 44.68 2.41
N SER A 347 -33.69 44.43 1.21
CA SER A 347 -33.21 44.77 -0.15
C SER A 347 -31.73 44.58 -0.49
N TYR A 348 -31.49 43.73 -1.51
CA TYR A 348 -30.20 43.65 -2.21
C TYR A 348 -29.83 45.00 -2.83
N ASN A 349 -29.02 45.80 -2.14
CA ASN A 349 -28.38 46.97 -2.71
C ASN A 349 -26.97 46.62 -3.19
N THR A 350 -26.77 46.73 -4.50
CA THR A 350 -25.55 46.38 -5.24
C THR A 350 -24.46 47.44 -5.07
N ALA A 351 -23.84 47.51 -3.90
CA ALA A 351 -22.59 48.24 -3.69
C ALA A 351 -21.55 47.31 -3.05
N ARG A 352 -20.68 46.74 -3.89
CA ARG A 352 -19.56 45.90 -3.45
C ARG A 352 -18.56 46.76 -2.68
N GLN A 353 -18.37 46.50 -1.38
CA GLN A 353 -17.13 46.92 -0.71
C GLN A 353 -15.97 46.06 -1.24
N PRO A 354 -14.84 46.66 -1.67
CA PRO A 354 -13.67 45.90 -2.08
C PRO A 354 -13.07 45.17 -0.87
N TYR A 355 -12.98 43.84 -0.99
CA TYR A 355 -12.32 42.97 -0.03
C TYR A 355 -10.84 43.35 0.09
N ARG A 356 -10.41 43.84 1.25
CA ARG A 356 -8.98 43.95 1.63
C ARG A 356 -8.54 42.62 2.24
N PRO A 357 -7.58 41.90 1.64
CA PRO A 357 -6.99 40.72 2.28
C PRO A 357 -6.25 41.19 3.55
N LYS A 358 -6.63 40.68 4.73
CA LYS A 358 -5.77 40.76 5.92
C LYS A 358 -4.56 39.84 5.70
N GLU A 359 -3.39 40.27 6.19
CA GLU A 359 -2.03 39.72 5.99
C GLU A 359 -1.80 38.23 6.37
N GLY A 360 -2.83 37.43 6.65
CA GLY A 360 -2.73 35.99 6.89
C GLY A 360 -2.64 35.11 5.63
N THR A 361 -2.65 35.68 4.42
CA THR A 361 -2.70 34.91 3.17
C THR A 361 -1.36 34.27 2.79
N ILE A 362 -0.24 34.82 3.30
CA ILE A 362 1.12 34.34 3.01
C ILE A 362 1.41 33.05 3.79
N THR A 363 0.95 32.94 5.03
CA THR A 363 1.16 31.77 5.91
C THR A 363 0.47 30.51 5.38
N VAL A 364 -0.73 30.65 4.81
CA VAL A 364 -1.49 29.52 4.23
C VAL A 364 -0.84 28.99 2.94
N ARG A 365 -0.31 29.90 2.10
CA ARG A 365 0.39 29.52 0.86
C ARG A 365 1.72 28.83 1.14
N LEU A 366 2.48 29.32 2.12
CA LEU A 366 3.76 28.71 2.51
C LEU A 366 3.56 27.31 3.13
N MET A 367 2.51 27.13 3.94
CA MET A 367 2.17 25.81 4.49
C MET A 367 1.70 24.83 3.40
N PHE A 368 0.91 25.29 2.41
CA PHE A 368 0.50 24.45 1.29
C PHE A 368 1.71 23.92 0.48
N VAL A 369 2.69 24.79 0.20
CA VAL A 369 3.92 24.40 -0.50
C VAL A 369 4.77 23.44 0.34
N LEU A 370 4.96 23.71 1.64
CA LEU A 370 5.68 22.80 2.55
C LEU A 370 4.99 21.44 2.68
N GLY A 371 3.66 21.41 2.59
CA GLY A 371 2.87 20.18 2.59
C GLY A 371 3.05 19.32 1.36
N VAL A 372 2.97 19.94 0.18
CA VAL A 372 3.22 19.25 -1.09
C VAL A 372 4.65 18.71 -1.14
N VAL A 373 5.62 19.45 -0.61
CA VAL A 373 7.03 19.01 -0.52
C VAL A 373 7.19 17.83 0.45
N PHE A 374 6.56 17.86 1.63
CA PHE A 374 6.64 16.76 2.60
C PHE A 374 5.91 15.48 2.10
N LEU A 375 4.75 15.65 1.45
CA LEU A 375 4.03 14.57 0.76
C LEU A 375 4.87 13.93 -0.35
N ALA A 376 5.59 14.73 -1.14
CA ALA A 376 6.49 14.23 -2.17
C ALA A 376 7.64 13.40 -1.55
N THR A 377 8.23 13.83 -0.43
CA THR A 377 9.32 13.08 0.21
C THR A 377 8.90 11.69 0.72
N GLN A 378 7.64 11.52 1.16
CA GLN A 378 7.14 10.21 1.63
C GLN A 378 6.82 9.25 0.46
N VAL A 379 6.35 9.77 -0.67
CA VAL A 379 6.11 8.97 -1.89
C VAL A 379 7.44 8.41 -2.44
N PHE A 380 8.57 9.10 -2.27
CA PHE A 380 9.88 8.63 -2.75
C PHE A 380 10.74 7.91 -1.70
N ALA A 381 10.30 7.82 -0.44
CA ALA A 381 10.99 7.02 0.57
C ALA A 381 10.69 5.54 0.35
N GLU A 382 11.58 4.84 -0.36
CA GLU A 382 11.56 3.39 -0.51
C GLU A 382 12.13 2.79 0.78
N GLU A 383 11.26 2.31 1.68
CA GLU A 383 11.73 1.47 2.78
C GLU A 383 12.15 0.11 2.21
N PRO A 384 13.31 -0.44 2.61
CA PRO A 384 13.74 -1.76 2.17
C PRO A 384 12.69 -2.80 2.59
N ALA A 385 12.40 -3.74 1.69
CA ALA A 385 11.42 -4.80 1.97
C ALA A 385 11.82 -5.60 3.22
N VAL A 386 11.11 -5.40 4.32
CA VAL A 386 11.32 -6.15 5.57
C VAL A 386 10.42 -7.39 5.57
N LEU A 387 11.00 -8.57 5.82
CA LEU A 387 10.27 -9.84 5.96
C LEU A 387 9.58 -9.89 7.33
N LYS A 388 8.25 -9.74 7.37
CA LYS A 388 7.47 -9.43 8.59
C LYS A 388 7.07 -10.67 9.38
N THR A 389 6.70 -11.75 8.71
CA THR A 389 6.23 -13.00 9.34
C THR A 389 7.21 -14.14 9.13
N GLN A 390 7.09 -15.21 9.93
CA GLN A 390 7.88 -16.41 9.66
C GLN A 390 7.54 -16.99 8.27
N ARG A 391 6.28 -16.90 7.88
CA ARG A 391 5.82 -17.33 6.55
C ARG A 391 6.53 -16.55 5.44
N ASP A 392 6.72 -15.24 5.60
CA ASP A 392 7.44 -14.41 4.62
C ASP A 392 8.90 -14.81 4.52
N LYS A 393 9.55 -15.06 5.65
CA LYS A 393 10.94 -15.53 5.70
C LYS A 393 11.10 -16.90 5.04
N VAL A 394 10.18 -17.83 5.31
CA VAL A 394 10.18 -19.15 4.64
C VAL A 394 9.99 -18.99 3.14
N ASN A 395 8.99 -18.23 2.68
CA ASN A 395 8.73 -18.04 1.26
C ASN A 395 9.90 -17.35 0.54
N TYR A 396 10.49 -16.32 1.18
CA TYR A 396 11.66 -15.63 0.65
C TYR A 396 12.87 -16.56 0.59
N ALA A 397 13.13 -17.34 1.64
CA ALA A 397 14.19 -18.33 1.65
C ALA A 397 14.01 -19.41 0.58
N ILE A 398 12.77 -19.87 0.34
CA ILE A 398 12.44 -20.80 -0.76
C ILE A 398 12.79 -20.15 -2.11
N GLY A 399 12.36 -18.91 -2.35
CA GLY A 399 12.67 -18.19 -3.60
C GLY A 399 14.17 -18.00 -3.83
N VAL A 400 14.91 -17.58 -2.79
CA VAL A 400 16.37 -17.43 -2.83
C VAL A 400 17.04 -18.76 -3.13
N ASN A 401 16.66 -19.85 -2.44
CA ASN A 401 17.26 -21.16 -2.64
C ASN A 401 16.92 -21.73 -4.01
N MET A 402 15.71 -21.48 -4.53
CA MET A 402 15.29 -21.90 -5.86
C MET A 402 16.20 -21.28 -6.92
N VAL A 403 16.33 -19.94 -6.95
CA VAL A 403 17.18 -19.24 -7.92
C VAL A 403 18.65 -19.66 -7.76
N ARG A 404 19.16 -19.80 -6.53
CA ARG A 404 20.54 -20.28 -6.29
C ARG A 404 20.78 -21.67 -6.88
N ASN A 405 19.86 -22.61 -6.70
CA ASN A 405 20.00 -23.98 -7.22
C ASN A 405 20.07 -24.01 -8.75
N PHE A 406 19.23 -23.24 -9.42
CA PHE A 406 19.24 -23.14 -10.88
C PHE A 406 20.47 -22.40 -11.42
N THR A 407 20.90 -21.34 -10.74
CA THR A 407 22.13 -20.60 -11.08
C THR A 407 23.35 -21.52 -10.97
N GLN A 408 23.44 -22.31 -9.90
CA GLN A 408 24.49 -23.32 -9.72
C GLN A 408 24.50 -24.38 -10.82
N GLN A 409 23.34 -24.68 -11.41
CA GLN A 409 23.20 -25.62 -12.51
C GLN A 409 23.34 -24.97 -13.90
N SER A 410 23.61 -23.65 -13.96
CA SER A 410 23.66 -22.87 -15.21
C SER A 410 22.38 -23.04 -16.05
N VAL A 411 21.23 -23.09 -15.37
CA VAL A 411 19.91 -23.10 -15.99
C VAL A 411 19.40 -21.67 -15.98
N GLU A 412 19.16 -21.10 -17.15
CA GLU A 412 18.56 -19.78 -17.30
C GLU A 412 17.08 -19.84 -16.90
N ILE A 413 16.66 -18.90 -16.06
CA ILE A 413 15.27 -18.78 -15.62
C ILE A 413 14.70 -17.45 -16.09
N ASP A 414 13.58 -17.51 -16.79
CA ASP A 414 12.67 -16.39 -16.93
C ASP A 414 11.76 -16.33 -15.68
N LEU A 415 11.96 -15.30 -14.85
CA LEU A 415 11.26 -15.15 -13.58
C LEU A 415 9.75 -14.93 -13.76
N ASP A 416 9.34 -14.26 -14.84
CA ASP A 416 7.93 -13.98 -15.12
C ASP A 416 7.19 -15.27 -15.48
N MET A 417 7.79 -16.10 -16.36
CA MET A 417 7.26 -17.40 -16.72
C MET A 417 7.24 -18.38 -15.54
N LEU A 418 8.28 -18.36 -14.69
CA LEU A 418 8.32 -19.19 -13.48
C LEU A 418 7.18 -18.83 -12.52
N MET A 419 7.01 -17.53 -12.26
CA MET A 419 5.94 -17.04 -11.36
C MET A 419 4.55 -17.31 -11.93
N GLN A 420 4.36 -17.21 -13.25
CA GLN A 420 3.12 -17.59 -13.91
C GLN A 420 2.83 -19.09 -13.74
N GLY A 421 3.80 -19.97 -14.01
CA GLY A 421 3.64 -21.41 -13.82
C GLY A 421 3.27 -21.79 -12.38
N MET A 422 3.89 -21.15 -11.38
CA MET A 422 3.54 -21.35 -9.96
C MET A 422 2.10 -20.92 -9.64
N ARG A 423 1.61 -19.82 -10.24
CA ARG A 423 0.23 -19.33 -10.04
C ARG A 423 -0.79 -20.26 -10.71
N ASP A 424 -0.52 -20.70 -11.93
CA ASP A 424 -1.40 -21.59 -12.69
C ASP A 424 -1.54 -22.95 -11.99
N ALA A 425 -0.42 -23.53 -11.55
CA ALA A 425 -0.41 -24.78 -10.78
C ALA A 425 -1.16 -24.69 -9.45
N ARG A 426 -0.99 -23.58 -8.70
CA ARG A 426 -1.67 -23.39 -7.40
C ARG A 426 -3.17 -23.15 -7.54
N SER A 427 -3.58 -22.43 -8.57
CA SER A 427 -4.99 -22.04 -8.77
C SER A 427 -5.85 -23.15 -9.38
N GLY A 428 -5.25 -24.25 -9.84
CA GLY A 428 -5.94 -25.26 -10.65
C GLY A 428 -6.39 -24.71 -12.01
N GLY A 429 -5.77 -23.62 -12.47
CA GLY A 429 -6.04 -23.00 -13.75
C GLY A 429 -5.51 -23.83 -14.93
N LYS A 430 -5.79 -23.37 -16.15
CA LYS A 430 -5.27 -24.02 -17.36
C LYS A 430 -3.77 -23.79 -17.47
N LEU A 431 -2.98 -24.87 -17.37
CA LEU A 431 -1.55 -24.84 -17.64
C LEU A 431 -1.27 -24.48 -19.11
N LEU A 432 -0.19 -23.73 -19.35
CA LEU A 432 0.26 -23.38 -20.70
C LEU A 432 0.87 -24.56 -21.47
N MET A 433 1.18 -25.65 -20.76
CA MET A 433 1.71 -26.90 -21.31
C MET A 433 0.87 -28.06 -20.80
N THR A 434 0.77 -29.12 -21.59
CA THR A 434 0.20 -30.39 -21.12
C THR A 434 1.14 -31.05 -20.09
N GLU A 435 0.57 -31.90 -19.23
CA GLU A 435 1.36 -32.67 -18.25
C GLU A 435 2.49 -33.48 -18.89
N GLU A 436 2.26 -34.03 -20.09
CA GLU A 436 3.27 -34.80 -20.81
C GLU A 436 4.40 -33.92 -21.36
N GLU A 437 4.08 -32.72 -21.84
CA GLU A 437 5.09 -31.74 -22.26
C GLU A 437 5.93 -31.26 -21.07
N ILE A 438 5.32 -31.03 -19.91
CA ILE A 438 6.02 -30.66 -18.67
C ILE A 438 7.00 -31.78 -18.27
N ARG A 439 6.53 -33.03 -18.26
CA ARG A 439 7.35 -34.21 -17.94
C ARG A 439 8.54 -34.35 -18.89
N ARG A 440 8.29 -34.28 -20.20
CA ARG A 440 9.33 -34.40 -21.23
C ARG A 440 10.37 -33.28 -21.14
N THR A 441 9.92 -32.05 -20.92
CA THR A 441 10.81 -30.87 -20.79
C THR A 441 11.67 -30.97 -19.55
N THR A 442 11.08 -31.36 -18.41
CA THR A 442 11.81 -31.53 -17.15
C THR A 442 12.87 -32.63 -17.25
N LEU A 443 12.56 -33.76 -17.90
CA LEU A 443 13.53 -34.83 -18.14
C LEU A 443 14.70 -34.39 -19.01
N ALA A 444 14.44 -33.61 -20.07
CA ALA A 444 15.49 -33.08 -20.94
C ALA A 444 16.44 -32.15 -20.18
N VAL A 445 15.90 -31.26 -19.35
CA VAL A 445 16.70 -30.37 -18.48
C VAL A 445 17.52 -31.18 -17.48
N GLN A 446 16.94 -32.20 -16.84
CA GLN A 446 17.66 -33.06 -15.90
C GLN A 446 18.81 -33.83 -16.56
N GLU A 447 18.62 -34.34 -17.78
CA GLU A 447 19.68 -35.04 -18.51
C GLU A 447 20.84 -34.10 -18.85
N GLU A 448 20.54 -32.88 -19.30
CA GLU A 448 21.54 -31.86 -19.61
C GLU A 448 22.33 -31.45 -18.36
N VAL A 449 21.64 -31.17 -17.25
CA VAL A 449 22.30 -30.88 -15.96
C VAL A 449 23.20 -32.04 -15.53
N ARG A 450 22.75 -33.29 -15.69
CA ARG A 450 23.56 -34.48 -15.34
C ARG A 450 24.80 -34.62 -16.21
N LYS A 451 24.71 -34.34 -17.52
CA LYS A 451 25.86 -34.35 -18.43
C LYS A 451 26.87 -33.28 -18.02
N ARG A 452 26.41 -32.05 -17.76
CA ARG A 452 27.26 -30.94 -17.30
C ARG A 452 27.96 -31.26 -15.99
N GLN A 453 27.24 -31.79 -15.00
CA GLN A 453 27.83 -32.17 -13.70
C GLN A 453 28.91 -33.25 -13.83
N LYS A 454 28.77 -34.19 -14.78
CA LYS A 454 29.80 -35.20 -15.05
C LYS A 454 31.01 -34.63 -15.80
N MET A 455 30.79 -33.69 -16.74
CA MET A 455 31.85 -33.14 -17.57
C MET A 455 32.62 -32.00 -16.90
N ALA A 456 31.98 -31.18 -16.07
CA ALA A 456 32.60 -30.00 -15.48
C ALA A 456 33.90 -30.31 -14.69
N PRO A 457 33.97 -31.36 -13.84
CA PRO A 457 35.22 -31.70 -13.14
C PRO A 457 36.34 -32.18 -14.09
N ILE A 458 35.97 -32.81 -15.21
CA ILE A 458 36.93 -33.29 -16.22
C ILE A 458 37.50 -32.10 -17.00
N ILE A 459 36.63 -31.16 -17.39
CA ILE A 459 37.01 -29.93 -18.08
C ILE A 459 37.89 -29.08 -17.16
N ALA A 460 37.46 -28.81 -15.93
CA ALA A 460 38.21 -28.04 -14.95
C ALA A 460 39.60 -28.64 -14.67
N ALA A 461 39.71 -29.97 -14.53
CA ALA A 461 40.99 -30.63 -14.35
C ALA A 461 41.92 -30.43 -15.56
N LYS A 462 41.38 -30.53 -16.78
CA LYS A 462 42.14 -30.35 -18.02
C LYS A 462 42.59 -28.90 -18.21
N GLU A 463 41.70 -27.94 -17.95
CA GLU A 463 42.00 -26.51 -18.01
C GLU A 463 43.07 -26.13 -16.98
N GLY A 464 42.95 -26.62 -15.74
CA GLY A 464 43.95 -26.45 -14.70
C GLY A 464 45.32 -27.00 -15.09
N GLN A 465 45.37 -28.22 -15.62
CA GLN A 465 46.62 -28.84 -16.10
C GLN A 465 47.24 -28.05 -17.26
N ALA A 466 46.44 -27.62 -18.23
CA ALA A 466 46.91 -26.81 -19.36
C ALA A 466 47.45 -25.46 -18.90
N PHE A 467 46.71 -24.77 -18.01
CA PHE A 467 47.13 -23.51 -17.42
C PHE A 467 48.46 -23.66 -16.68
N LEU A 468 48.60 -24.65 -15.80
CA LEU A 468 49.83 -24.88 -15.03
C LEU A 468 51.02 -25.27 -15.95
N ALA A 469 50.77 -26.02 -17.02
CA ALA A 469 51.79 -26.40 -18.00
C ALA A 469 52.33 -25.20 -18.80
N GLU A 470 51.48 -24.23 -19.10
CA GLU A 470 51.89 -22.95 -19.70
C GLU A 470 52.54 -22.04 -18.65
N ASN A 471 51.95 -21.93 -17.46
CA ASN A 471 52.34 -20.98 -16.43
C ASN A 471 53.75 -21.24 -15.89
N LYS A 472 54.20 -22.50 -15.79
CA LYS A 472 55.59 -22.84 -15.42
C LYS A 472 56.66 -22.29 -16.38
N THR A 473 56.28 -21.90 -17.61
CA THR A 473 57.20 -21.33 -18.60
C THR A 473 57.30 -19.80 -18.51
N LYS A 474 56.42 -19.16 -17.71
CA LYS A 474 56.39 -17.71 -17.56
C LYS A 474 57.52 -17.22 -16.65
N GLU A 475 58.05 -16.05 -16.98
CA GLU A 475 59.16 -15.45 -16.23
C GLU A 475 58.79 -15.19 -14.76
N GLY A 476 59.65 -15.65 -13.86
CA GLY A 476 59.51 -15.50 -12.41
C GLY A 476 58.60 -16.54 -11.73
N VAL A 477 58.06 -17.51 -12.48
CA VAL A 477 57.28 -18.62 -11.91
C VAL A 477 58.21 -19.79 -11.54
N VAL A 478 58.11 -20.27 -10.30
CA VAL A 478 58.85 -21.44 -9.79
C VAL A 478 57.86 -22.56 -9.51
N THR A 479 58.21 -23.80 -9.89
CA THR A 479 57.39 -25.00 -9.65
C THR A 479 58.06 -25.91 -8.62
N LEU A 480 57.30 -26.32 -7.60
CA LEU A 480 57.74 -27.24 -6.55
C LEU A 480 57.45 -28.70 -6.91
N PRO A 481 58.11 -29.68 -6.25
CA PRO A 481 57.84 -31.11 -6.44
C PRO A 481 56.38 -31.52 -6.18
N SER A 482 55.68 -30.78 -5.31
CA SER A 482 54.25 -31.00 -5.02
C SER A 482 53.34 -30.62 -6.19
N GLY A 483 53.86 -29.89 -7.19
CA GLY A 483 53.10 -29.31 -8.29
C GLY A 483 52.63 -27.88 -8.03
N LEU A 484 52.79 -27.36 -6.81
CA LEU A 484 52.53 -25.96 -6.49
C LEU A 484 53.45 -25.04 -7.33
N GLN A 485 52.87 -24.01 -7.92
CA GLN A 485 53.64 -22.96 -8.59
C GLN A 485 53.46 -21.63 -7.87
N TYR A 486 54.51 -20.82 -7.82
CA TYR A 486 54.43 -19.49 -7.22
C TYR A 486 55.26 -18.48 -7.98
N LYS A 487 54.89 -17.21 -7.83
CA LYS A 487 55.63 -16.04 -8.30
C LYS A 487 55.78 -15.04 -7.18
N ILE A 488 57.00 -14.59 -6.94
CA ILE A 488 57.28 -13.56 -5.92
C ILE A 488 56.92 -12.20 -6.52
N LEU A 489 55.91 -11.53 -5.97
CA LEU A 489 55.51 -10.17 -6.37
C LEU A 489 56.29 -9.11 -5.59
N LYS A 490 56.60 -9.40 -4.33
CA LYS A 490 57.40 -8.54 -3.44
C LYS A 490 58.25 -9.44 -2.54
N ALA A 491 59.56 -9.23 -2.57
CA ALA A 491 60.48 -9.93 -1.67
C ALA A 491 60.29 -9.43 -0.23
N GLY A 492 60.26 -10.36 0.72
CA GLY A 492 60.24 -10.06 2.15
C GLY A 492 61.65 -10.12 2.73
N ASN A 493 61.80 -9.64 3.97
CA ASN A 493 63.09 -9.54 4.67
C ASN A 493 63.07 -10.12 6.09
N GLY A 494 61.95 -10.70 6.54
CA GLY A 494 61.85 -11.32 7.85
C GLY A 494 62.05 -12.85 7.85
N ARG A 495 61.94 -13.48 9.03
CA ARG A 495 62.02 -14.95 9.16
C ARG A 495 60.87 -15.62 8.40
N THR A 496 61.09 -16.85 7.96
CA THR A 496 60.03 -17.71 7.43
C THR A 496 59.27 -18.39 8.58
N PRO A 497 57.94 -18.55 8.47
CA PRO A 497 57.13 -19.30 9.43
C PRO A 497 57.44 -20.81 9.46
N THR A 498 57.11 -21.46 10.57
CA THR A 498 57.14 -22.92 10.79
C THR A 498 55.73 -23.46 11.06
N ASP A 499 55.53 -24.78 11.08
CA ASP A 499 54.20 -25.39 11.25
C ASP A 499 53.46 -24.98 12.55
N VAL A 500 54.20 -24.60 13.58
CA VAL A 500 53.64 -24.18 14.88
C VAL A 500 53.27 -22.70 14.94
N ASP A 501 53.70 -21.92 13.95
CA ASP A 501 53.48 -20.46 13.94
C ASP A 501 52.05 -20.13 13.46
N HIS A 502 51.52 -19.01 13.96
CA HIS A 502 50.35 -18.36 13.40
C HIS A 502 50.77 -17.12 12.61
N VAL A 503 50.21 -16.91 11.44
CA VAL A 503 50.61 -15.84 10.54
C VAL A 503 49.48 -14.88 10.25
N LEU A 504 49.79 -13.59 10.23
CA LEU A 504 48.86 -12.54 9.81
C LEU A 504 49.04 -12.26 8.32
N CYS A 505 48.00 -12.46 7.53
CA CYS A 505 48.06 -12.35 6.08
C CYS A 505 46.92 -11.47 5.52
N ASP A 506 47.24 -10.69 4.50
CA ASP A 506 46.24 -10.21 3.55
C ASP A 506 46.23 -11.13 2.33
N TYR A 507 45.05 -11.49 1.85
CA TYR A 507 44.95 -12.46 0.77
C TYR A 507 43.74 -12.24 -0.14
N ARG A 508 43.85 -12.77 -1.36
CA ARG A 508 42.81 -12.75 -2.38
C ARG A 508 42.85 -14.03 -3.18
N GLY A 509 41.76 -14.79 -3.16
CA GLY A 509 41.58 -16.04 -3.89
C GLY A 509 40.68 -15.90 -5.11
N THR A 510 41.16 -16.31 -6.28
CA THR A 510 40.43 -16.28 -7.55
C THR A 510 40.49 -17.62 -8.28
N LEU A 511 39.48 -17.89 -9.10
CA LEU A 511 39.48 -18.98 -10.08
C LEU A 511 40.21 -18.53 -11.36
N LEU A 512 40.53 -19.48 -12.25
CA LEU A 512 41.19 -19.18 -13.52
C LEU A 512 40.40 -18.21 -14.42
N ASN A 513 39.07 -18.18 -14.28
CA ASN A 513 38.19 -17.24 -14.99
C ASN A 513 38.13 -15.83 -14.36
N GLY A 514 38.91 -15.58 -13.29
CA GLY A 514 38.95 -14.31 -12.57
C GLY A 514 37.86 -14.14 -11.50
N ALA A 515 36.94 -15.10 -11.35
CA ALA A 515 35.93 -15.05 -10.32
C ALA A 515 36.57 -15.18 -8.92
N GLU A 516 36.27 -14.23 -8.04
CA GLU A 516 36.78 -14.21 -6.67
C GLU A 516 35.96 -15.15 -5.79
N PHE A 517 36.64 -16.06 -5.09
CA PHE A 517 36.00 -17.02 -4.18
C PHE A 517 36.24 -16.68 -2.70
N ASP A 518 37.28 -15.89 -2.40
CA ASP A 518 37.60 -15.45 -1.04
C ASP A 518 38.55 -14.24 -1.01
N ARG A 519 38.52 -13.46 0.07
CA ARG A 519 39.46 -12.34 0.31
C ARG A 519 39.49 -11.90 1.76
N SER A 520 40.60 -11.28 2.18
CA SER A 520 40.60 -10.44 3.39
C SER A 520 39.86 -9.12 3.14
N TYR A 521 39.27 -8.54 4.20
CA TYR A 521 38.67 -7.21 4.10
C TYR A 521 39.76 -6.15 4.15
N PRO A 522 39.66 -5.05 3.38
CA PRO A 522 40.64 -3.97 3.44
C PRO A 522 40.88 -3.46 4.87
N GLY A 523 42.14 -3.44 5.30
CA GLY A 523 42.54 -3.04 6.65
C GLY A 523 42.23 -4.06 7.76
N ARG A 524 41.79 -5.27 7.41
CA ARG A 524 41.51 -6.36 8.35
C ARG A 524 42.15 -7.67 7.88
N PRO A 525 43.48 -7.81 8.07
CA PRO A 525 44.19 -9.04 7.73
C PRO A 525 43.73 -10.22 8.59
N VAL A 526 43.83 -11.42 8.04
CA VAL A 526 43.34 -12.66 8.64
C VAL A 526 44.50 -13.45 9.24
N THR A 527 44.26 -14.13 10.36
CA THR A 527 45.26 -15.01 10.97
C THR A 527 45.07 -16.45 10.50
N PHE A 528 46.11 -17.06 9.97
CA PHE A 528 46.13 -18.48 9.59
C PHE A 528 47.05 -19.29 10.51
N SER A 529 46.67 -20.53 10.81
CA SER A 529 47.61 -21.56 11.24
C SER A 529 48.45 -22.00 10.04
N VAL A 530 49.78 -22.00 10.16
CA VAL A 530 50.66 -22.42 9.07
C VAL A 530 50.44 -23.89 8.73
N ALA A 531 50.26 -24.76 9.73
CA ALA A 531 49.99 -26.18 9.51
C ALA A 531 48.68 -26.45 8.73
N GLU A 532 47.65 -25.63 8.96
CA GLU A 532 46.35 -25.84 8.32
C GLU A 532 46.21 -25.10 6.98
N GLY A 533 46.96 -24.00 6.78
CA GLY A 533 46.91 -23.21 5.55
C GLY A 533 45.49 -22.74 5.18
N GLY A 534 44.62 -22.49 6.17
CA GLY A 534 43.21 -22.16 5.93
C GLY A 534 42.42 -23.28 5.24
N GLY A 535 42.85 -24.54 5.40
CA GLY A 535 42.27 -25.71 4.72
C GLY A 535 42.76 -25.92 3.29
N ILE A 536 43.79 -25.18 2.85
CA ILE A 536 44.42 -25.31 1.53
C ILE A 536 45.86 -25.82 1.73
N PRO A 537 46.14 -27.11 1.46
CA PRO A 537 47.48 -27.68 1.60
C PRO A 537 48.59 -26.89 0.88
N GLY A 538 48.31 -26.40 -0.33
CA GLY A 538 49.28 -25.59 -1.09
C GLY A 538 49.58 -24.23 -0.45
N LEU A 539 48.64 -23.65 0.30
CA LEU A 539 48.89 -22.42 1.06
C LEU A 539 49.76 -22.71 2.28
N SER A 540 49.53 -23.83 2.99
CA SER A 540 50.42 -24.27 4.08
C SER A 540 51.86 -24.45 3.61
N GLU A 541 52.04 -25.12 2.47
CA GLU A 541 53.36 -25.31 1.86
C GLU A 541 54.02 -23.97 1.51
N ALA A 542 53.29 -23.07 0.84
CA ALA A 542 53.79 -21.74 0.47
C ALA A 542 54.21 -20.90 1.68
N LEU A 543 53.37 -20.84 2.72
CA LEU A 543 53.60 -20.00 3.90
C LEU A 543 54.93 -20.32 4.59
N LYS A 544 55.35 -21.59 4.62
CA LYS A 544 56.64 -22.01 5.21
C LYS A 544 57.87 -21.50 4.46
N MET A 545 57.70 -21.08 3.21
CA MET A 545 58.78 -20.55 2.36
C MET A 545 58.71 -19.03 2.22
N MET A 546 57.62 -18.40 2.64
CA MET A 546 57.41 -16.96 2.52
C MET A 546 58.12 -16.21 3.66
N PRO A 547 59.10 -15.35 3.38
CA PRO A 547 59.65 -14.44 4.39
C PRO A 547 58.57 -13.43 4.80
N VAL A 548 58.57 -13.01 6.07
CA VAL A 548 57.68 -11.91 6.51
C VAL A 548 57.92 -10.65 5.68
N ASN A 549 56.85 -9.90 5.42
CA ASN A 549 56.73 -8.75 4.50
C ASN A 549 56.83 -9.09 3.00
N SER A 550 56.72 -10.36 2.63
CA SER A 550 56.66 -10.77 1.23
C SER A 550 55.22 -10.83 0.71
N LYS A 551 55.05 -10.62 -0.60
CA LYS A 551 53.79 -10.83 -1.33
C LYS A 551 54.01 -11.80 -2.48
N TRP A 552 53.27 -12.89 -2.49
CA TRP A 552 53.40 -13.97 -3.45
C TRP A 552 52.07 -14.20 -4.17
N GLN A 553 52.15 -14.62 -5.42
CA GLN A 553 51.02 -15.16 -6.18
C GLN A 553 51.22 -16.67 -6.31
N LEU A 554 50.29 -17.44 -5.79
CA LEU A 554 50.30 -18.89 -5.77
C LEU A 554 49.33 -19.42 -6.82
N PHE A 555 49.74 -20.41 -7.59
CA PHE A 555 48.90 -21.16 -8.52
C PHE A 555 48.84 -22.59 -8.00
N ILE A 556 47.70 -22.93 -7.38
CA ILE A 556 47.55 -24.12 -6.56
C ILE A 556 46.74 -25.16 -7.35
N PRO A 557 47.36 -26.29 -7.76
CA PRO A 557 46.64 -27.40 -8.39
C PRO A 557 45.52 -27.90 -7.50
N SER A 558 44.47 -28.46 -8.11
CA SER A 558 43.27 -28.85 -7.37
C SER A 558 43.52 -29.82 -6.22
N GLN A 559 44.50 -30.73 -6.36
CA GLN A 559 44.88 -31.69 -5.31
C GLN A 559 45.49 -31.03 -4.06
N LEU A 560 46.11 -29.85 -4.23
CA LEU A 560 46.64 -29.02 -3.14
C LEU A 560 45.66 -27.92 -2.72
N ALA A 561 44.47 -27.88 -3.34
CA ALA A 561 43.38 -26.96 -3.04
C ALA A 561 42.18 -27.75 -2.48
N TYR A 562 41.02 -27.72 -3.17
CA TYR A 562 39.77 -28.32 -2.69
C TYR A 562 39.41 -29.68 -3.34
N GLY A 563 40.27 -30.19 -4.24
CA GLY A 563 40.15 -31.51 -4.85
C GLY A 563 38.82 -31.78 -5.56
N GLU A 564 38.43 -33.06 -5.58
CA GLU A 564 37.20 -33.53 -6.25
C GLU A 564 35.91 -33.03 -5.61
N ARG A 565 35.96 -32.54 -4.37
CA ARG A 565 34.77 -32.06 -3.65
C ARG A 565 34.48 -30.59 -3.94
N GLY A 566 35.50 -29.80 -4.28
CA GLY A 566 35.38 -28.35 -4.37
C GLY A 566 35.04 -27.71 -3.02
N ARG A 567 34.62 -26.44 -3.05
CA ARG A 567 34.19 -25.68 -1.86
C ARG A 567 32.94 -24.86 -2.17
N THR A 568 31.91 -25.01 -1.36
CA THR A 568 30.76 -24.09 -1.35
C THR A 568 31.15 -22.78 -0.65
N SER A 569 30.78 -21.64 -1.23
CA SER A 569 31.05 -20.34 -0.60
C SER A 569 29.77 -19.68 -0.10
N LEU A 570 29.84 -19.07 1.09
CA LEU A 570 28.82 -18.16 1.61
C LEU A 570 29.06 -16.71 1.14
N ILE A 571 30.29 -16.39 0.73
CA ILE A 571 30.75 -15.06 0.29
C ILE A 571 31.68 -15.26 -0.92
N GLY A 572 31.28 -14.78 -2.10
CA GLY A 572 32.04 -14.99 -3.35
C GLY A 572 31.60 -16.24 -4.11
N SER A 573 32.31 -16.55 -5.20
CA SER A 573 31.97 -17.67 -6.10
C SER A 573 32.34 -19.02 -5.45
N PRO A 574 31.54 -20.09 -5.65
CA PRO A 574 31.95 -21.43 -5.25
C PRO A 574 33.18 -21.88 -6.04
N VAL A 575 34.02 -22.73 -5.42
CA VAL A 575 35.11 -23.41 -6.13
C VAL A 575 34.62 -24.79 -6.56
N GLY A 576 34.61 -25.03 -7.87
CA GLY A 576 34.16 -26.28 -8.44
C GLY A 576 35.10 -27.46 -8.14
N PRO A 577 34.61 -28.70 -8.27
CA PRO A 577 35.44 -29.90 -8.27
C PRO A 577 36.62 -29.81 -9.24
N ASN A 578 37.81 -30.20 -8.78
CA ASN A 578 39.04 -30.25 -9.56
C ASN A 578 39.52 -28.92 -10.15
N GLU A 579 39.02 -27.78 -9.66
CA GLU A 579 39.47 -26.48 -10.10
C GLU A 579 40.85 -26.11 -9.52
N THR A 580 41.69 -25.53 -10.37
CA THR A 580 42.93 -24.88 -9.97
C THR A 580 42.61 -23.46 -9.52
N ILE A 581 43.21 -23.03 -8.41
CA ILE A 581 42.97 -21.71 -7.82
C ILE A 581 44.22 -20.85 -7.86
N ILE A 582 44.02 -19.53 -7.89
CA ILE A 582 45.07 -18.53 -7.79
C ILE A 582 44.89 -17.78 -6.49
N VAL A 583 45.91 -17.76 -5.64
CA VAL A 583 45.89 -17.06 -4.35
C VAL A 583 47.01 -16.05 -4.30
N GLU A 584 46.67 -14.77 -4.23
CA GLU A 584 47.63 -13.73 -3.85
C GLU A 584 47.63 -13.61 -2.33
N VAL A 585 48.81 -13.69 -1.72
CA VAL A 585 48.97 -13.61 -0.27
C VAL A 585 50.14 -12.71 0.08
N GLU A 586 49.90 -11.74 0.96
CA GLU A 586 50.92 -10.90 1.59
C GLU A 586 51.06 -11.31 3.06
N LEU A 587 52.22 -11.84 3.41
CA LEU A 587 52.55 -12.26 4.77
C LEU A 587 53.04 -11.05 5.57
N LEU A 588 52.23 -10.57 6.50
CA LEU A 588 52.50 -9.33 7.24
C LEU A 588 53.30 -9.56 8.51
N ALA A 589 52.99 -10.62 9.27
CA ALA A 589 53.65 -10.92 10.53
C ALA A 589 53.50 -12.40 10.92
N ILE A 590 54.39 -12.85 11.79
CA ILE A 590 54.22 -14.08 12.58
C ILE A 590 53.83 -13.67 14.00
N LYS A 591 52.80 -14.30 14.56
CA LYS A 591 52.24 -14.02 15.88
C LYS A 591 52.91 -14.82 16.98
#